data_AF-A0A0S8GXC2-F1
#
_entry.id   AF-A0A0S8GXC2-F1
#
_cell.length_a   1.000
_cell.length_b   1.000
_cell.length_c   1.000
_cell.angle_alpha   90.00
_cell.angle_beta   90.00
_cell.angle_gamma   90.00
#
_symmetry.space_group_name_H-M   'P 1'
#
loop_
_entity.id
_entity.type
_entity.pdbx_description
1 polymer ?
#
loop_
_entity_poly.entity_id
_entity_poly.type
_entity_poly.pdbx_seq_one_letter_code
_entity_poly.pdbx_strand_id
1 'polypeptide(L)'
;MCFNLLNNDYDQSGPARLCGFTLLEVIVSTLILGILFSGMLLAFHRTQEGSYQYALYERAAAVGQRRIELIMATIQEPNGLFLQGQDEIDPVFFWNLNLERILIDESSLVKKIDNTIIKATVSVEAGLPGYPQPLIELVRYFDYLDPLPGNEVAVPLPLEPNARWLERLREELGREPTLDEIMIELVKIGELSPEMAQELGISVDVGVIKEIIK
;
A
#
# COMPACT_ATOMS: atom_id res chain seq x y z
N MET A 1 -39.82 -29.21 47.36
CA MET A 1 -40.68 -30.34 46.94
C MET A 1 -40.24 -31.55 47.74
N CYS A 2 -41.21 -32.12 48.44
CA CYS A 2 -41.11 -33.12 49.50
C CYS A 2 -40.61 -34.49 48.98
N PHE A 3 -40.06 -35.44 49.73
CA PHE A 3 -39.95 -35.67 51.18
C PHE A 3 -39.21 -37.01 51.37
N ASN A 4 -38.42 -37.12 52.44
CA ASN A 4 -38.64 -38.04 53.57
C ASN A 4 -37.30 -38.27 54.27
N LEU A 5 -37.18 -37.54 55.38
CA LEU A 5 -36.30 -37.89 56.48
C LEU A 5 -36.52 -39.37 56.83
N LEU A 6 -35.40 -40.06 57.03
CA LEU A 6 -35.30 -41.36 57.68
C LEU A 6 -36.28 -41.45 58.85
N ASN A 7 -37.41 -42.09 58.64
CA ASN A 7 -38.14 -42.76 59.69
C ASN A 7 -38.50 -44.14 59.19
N ASN A 8 -37.92 -45.12 59.87
CA ASN A 8 -38.37 -46.50 59.89
C ASN A 8 -39.89 -46.51 60.07
N ASP A 9 -40.61 -47.09 59.12
CA ASP A 9 -41.61 -48.09 59.44
C ASP A 9 -41.88 -48.93 58.19
N TYR A 10 -41.66 -50.23 58.37
CA TYR A 10 -42.02 -51.27 57.44
C TYR A 10 -43.54 -51.30 57.32
N ASP A 11 -44.09 -51.09 56.12
CA ASP A 11 -45.34 -51.76 55.77
C ASP A 11 -45.42 -52.12 54.28
N GLN A 12 -45.77 -53.38 54.06
CA GLN A 12 -45.77 -54.06 52.77
C GLN A 12 -47.16 -53.97 52.14
N SER A 13 -47.30 -53.31 50.98
CA SER A 13 -48.28 -53.72 49.95
C SER A 13 -48.15 -52.91 48.64
N GLY A 14 -47.75 -53.59 47.56
CA GLY A 14 -47.86 -53.13 46.17
C GLY A 14 -46.59 -52.49 45.58
N PRO A 15 -46.07 -52.94 44.41
CA PRO A 15 -44.92 -52.31 43.77
C PRO A 15 -45.36 -51.08 42.97
N ALA A 16 -45.91 -50.07 43.64
CA ALA A 16 -45.86 -48.72 43.09
C ALA A 16 -44.46 -48.17 43.40
N ARG A 17 -43.49 -48.51 42.55
CA ARG A 17 -42.19 -47.81 42.54
C ARG A 17 -42.46 -46.36 42.16
N LEU A 18 -42.79 -45.53 43.15
CA LEU A 18 -42.60 -44.10 43.08
C LEU A 18 -41.09 -43.88 42.98
N CYS A 19 -40.56 -43.97 41.75
CA CYS A 19 -39.17 -43.74 41.42
C CYS A 19 -38.84 -42.26 41.62
N GLY A 20 -38.55 -41.86 42.86
CA GLY A 20 -37.85 -40.62 43.14
C GLY A 20 -36.37 -40.78 42.80
N PHE A 21 -35.76 -39.72 42.28
CA PHE A 21 -34.32 -39.67 42.05
C PHE A 21 -33.59 -39.78 43.40
N THR A 22 -32.53 -40.59 43.46
CA THR A 22 -31.68 -40.63 44.66
C THR A 22 -30.84 -39.34 44.75
N LEU A 23 -30.48 -38.91 45.97
CA LEU A 23 -29.62 -37.71 46.15
C LEU A 23 -28.32 -37.83 45.34
N LEU A 24 -27.73 -39.02 45.30
CA LEU A 24 -26.52 -39.31 44.53
C LEU A 24 -26.77 -39.11 43.03
N GLU A 25 -27.90 -39.58 42.51
CA GLU A 25 -28.27 -39.41 41.11
C GLU A 25 -28.49 -37.94 40.73
N VAL A 26 -29.07 -37.14 41.62
CA VAL A 26 -29.21 -35.68 41.41
C VAL A 26 -27.85 -35.00 41.39
N ILE A 27 -26.95 -35.35 42.33
CA ILE A 27 -25.59 -34.78 42.39
C ILE A 27 -24.81 -35.15 41.12
N VAL A 28 -24.82 -36.42 40.72
CA VAL A 28 -24.13 -36.89 39.51
C VAL A 28 -24.71 -36.23 38.26
N SER A 29 -26.03 -36.12 38.14
CA SER A 29 -26.69 -35.45 37.02
C SER A 29 -26.33 -33.96 36.95
N THR A 30 -26.25 -33.29 38.10
CA THR A 30 -25.84 -31.87 38.19
C THR A 30 -24.37 -31.69 37.79
N LEU A 31 -23.50 -32.61 38.20
CA LEU A 31 -22.07 -32.57 37.89
C LEU A 31 -21.82 -32.81 36.40
N ILE A 32 -22.50 -33.79 35.81
CA ILE A 32 -22.47 -34.05 34.36
C ILE A 32 -22.99 -32.83 33.60
N LEU A 33 -24.11 -32.23 34.03
CA LEU A 33 -24.64 -31.02 33.42
C LEU A 33 -23.64 -29.86 33.49
N GLY A 34 -22.94 -29.69 34.62
CA GLY A 34 -21.91 -28.68 34.78
C GLY A 34 -20.73 -28.88 33.82
N ILE A 35 -20.26 -30.12 33.64
CA ILE A 35 -19.20 -30.45 32.68
C ILE A 35 -19.66 -30.16 31.25
N LEU A 36 -20.87 -30.57 30.88
CA LEU A 36 -21.44 -30.32 29.55
C LEU A 36 -21.59 -28.83 29.28
N PHE A 37 -22.08 -28.06 30.25
CA PHE A 37 -22.24 -26.61 30.12
C PHE A 37 -20.90 -25.90 29.98
N SER A 38 -19.89 -26.31 30.75
CA SER A 38 -18.52 -25.79 30.62
C SER A 38 -17.93 -26.10 29.24
N GLY A 39 -18.10 -27.32 28.74
CA GLY A 39 -17.69 -27.70 27.38
C GLY A 39 -18.38 -26.88 26.30
N MET A 40 -19.67 -26.61 26.45
CA MET A 40 -20.44 -25.75 25.55
C MET A 40 -19.93 -24.31 25.56
N LEU A 41 -19.68 -23.73 26.74
CA LEU A 41 -19.13 -22.37 26.85
C LEU A 41 -17.76 -22.25 26.19
N LEU A 42 -16.88 -23.25 26.38
CA LEU A 42 -15.57 -23.26 25.75
C LEU A 42 -15.65 -23.35 24.22
N ALA A 43 -16.52 -24.22 23.70
CA ALA A 43 -16.76 -24.35 22.26
C ALA A 43 -17.33 -23.06 21.67
N PHE A 44 -18.28 -22.43 22.36
CA PHE A 44 -18.85 -21.14 21.96
C PHE A 44 -17.79 -20.04 21.92
N HIS A 45 -16.95 -19.94 22.95
CA HIS A 45 -15.86 -18.96 23.00
C HIS A 45 -14.90 -19.11 21.82
N ARG A 46 -14.45 -20.34 21.54
CA ARG A 46 -13.57 -20.62 20.39
C ARG A 46 -14.21 -20.28 19.05
N THR A 47 -15.51 -20.54 18.93
CA THR A 47 -16.26 -20.23 17.70
C THR A 47 -16.38 -18.73 17.51
N GLN A 48 -16.67 -17.99 18.59
CA GLN A 48 -16.69 -16.54 18.57
C GLN A 48 -15.33 -15.97 18.17
N GLU A 49 -14.24 -16.38 18.81
CA GLU A 49 -12.88 -15.92 18.48
C GLU A 49 -12.54 -16.14 17.00
N GLY A 50 -12.85 -17.33 16.45
CA GLY A 50 -12.64 -17.62 15.03
C GLY A 50 -13.46 -16.73 14.10
N SER A 51 -14.74 -16.48 14.43
CA SER A 51 -15.61 -15.61 13.64
C SER A 51 -15.16 -14.15 13.67
N TYR A 52 -14.69 -13.66 14.82
CA TYR A 52 -14.18 -12.29 14.96
C TYR A 52 -12.89 -12.11 14.16
N GLN A 53 -11.97 -13.06 14.22
CA GLN A 53 -10.73 -13.00 13.43
C GLN A 53 -11.01 -13.00 11.93
N TYR A 54 -11.92 -13.85 11.48
CA TYR A 54 -12.30 -13.90 10.07
C TYR A 54 -12.97 -12.59 9.61
N ALA A 55 -13.90 -12.05 10.41
CA ALA A 55 -14.53 -10.76 10.11
C ALA A 55 -13.52 -9.59 10.09
N LEU A 56 -12.53 -9.61 10.98
CA LEU A 56 -11.45 -8.62 10.97
C LEU A 56 -10.59 -8.74 9.72
N TYR A 57 -10.30 -9.97 9.27
CA TYR A 57 -9.54 -10.22 8.06
C TYR A 57 -10.28 -9.72 6.82
N GLU A 58 -11.56 -10.03 6.66
CA GLU A 58 -12.36 -9.53 5.53
C GLU A 58 -12.42 -7.99 5.48
N ARG A 59 -12.57 -7.34 6.65
CA ARG A 59 -12.57 -5.88 6.74
C ARG A 59 -11.22 -5.27 6.40
N ALA A 60 -10.13 -5.84 6.90
CA ALA A 60 -8.78 -5.40 6.55
C ALA A 60 -8.50 -5.57 5.04
N ALA A 61 -8.97 -6.67 4.43
CA ALA A 61 -8.83 -6.89 3.00
C ALA A 61 -9.62 -5.85 2.20
N ALA A 62 -10.84 -5.51 2.63
CA ALA A 62 -11.63 -4.45 2.02
C ALA A 62 -10.95 -3.07 2.11
N VAL A 63 -10.33 -2.75 3.25
CA VAL A 63 -9.53 -1.52 3.41
C VAL A 63 -8.38 -1.48 2.41
N GLY A 64 -7.59 -2.56 2.33
CA GLY A 64 -6.46 -2.63 1.42
C GLY A 64 -6.88 -2.58 -0.05
N GLN A 65 -8.00 -3.23 -0.40
CA GLN A 65 -8.58 -3.16 -1.73
C GLN A 65 -8.98 -1.73 -2.11
N ARG A 66 -9.67 -1.00 -1.22
CA ARG A 66 -10.04 0.40 -1.46
C ARG A 66 -8.81 1.28 -1.71
N ARG A 67 -7.71 1.05 -0.99
CA ARG A 67 -6.47 1.81 -1.18
C ARG A 67 -5.83 1.52 -2.52
N ILE A 68 -5.82 0.27 -2.96
CA ILE A 68 -5.37 -0.08 -4.30
C ILE A 68 -6.25 0.56 -5.39
N GLU A 69 -7.58 0.52 -5.22
CA GLU A 69 -8.52 1.14 -6.14
C GLU A 69 -8.31 2.66 -6.24
N LEU A 70 -8.00 3.31 -5.11
CA LEU A 70 -7.67 4.73 -5.09
C LEU A 70 -6.41 5.03 -5.90
N ILE A 71 -5.35 4.23 -5.75
CA ILE A 71 -4.11 4.38 -6.55
C ILE A 71 -4.40 4.20 -8.05
N MET A 72 -5.24 3.22 -8.41
CA MET A 72 -5.65 3.04 -9.80
C MET A 72 -6.43 4.23 -10.34
N ALA A 73 -7.27 4.85 -9.51
CA ALA A 73 -8.12 5.96 -9.91
C ALA A 73 -7.33 7.26 -10.09
N THR A 74 -6.30 7.48 -9.27
CA THR A 74 -5.50 8.72 -9.34
C THR A 74 -4.44 8.69 -10.43
N ILE A 75 -3.97 7.50 -10.86
CA ILE A 75 -2.88 7.31 -11.85
C ILE A 75 -1.60 8.09 -11.46
N GLN A 76 -1.51 8.57 -10.22
CA GLN A 76 -0.43 9.40 -9.73
C GLN A 76 0.38 8.61 -8.72
N GLU A 77 1.70 8.58 -8.87
CA GLU A 77 2.63 7.99 -7.90
C GLU A 77 2.56 8.82 -6.62
N PRO A 78 2.03 8.28 -5.52
CA PRO A 78 1.86 9.06 -4.31
C PRO A 78 3.22 9.38 -3.65
N ASN A 79 3.27 10.49 -2.91
CA ASN A 79 4.51 11.05 -2.37
C ASN A 79 5.26 10.07 -1.44
N GLY A 80 6.41 9.58 -1.91
CA GLY A 80 7.45 9.00 -1.07
C GLY A 80 7.29 7.51 -0.72
N LEU A 81 8.41 6.94 -0.29
CA LEU A 81 8.46 5.65 0.39
C LEU A 81 7.70 5.76 1.72
N PHE A 82 6.78 4.82 1.99
CA PHE A 82 6.02 4.67 3.24
C PHE A 82 4.93 5.73 3.48
N LEU A 83 3.87 5.67 2.66
CA LEU A 83 2.64 6.41 2.93
C LEU A 83 1.77 5.64 3.90
N GLN A 84 1.55 6.20 5.08
CA GLN A 84 0.70 5.60 6.10
C GLN A 84 -0.50 6.50 6.42
N GLY A 85 -1.62 5.88 6.78
CA GLY A 85 -2.82 6.59 7.17
C GLY A 85 -3.79 5.71 7.93
N GLN A 86 -4.79 6.35 8.51
CA GLN A 86 -5.97 5.68 9.06
C GLN A 86 -7.01 5.57 7.95
N ASP A 87 -7.82 4.51 7.97
CA ASP A 87 -8.93 4.43 7.02
C ASP A 87 -10.08 5.36 7.40
N GLU A 88 -10.68 6.01 6.40
CA GLU A 88 -11.76 6.99 6.62
C GLU A 88 -13.10 6.32 6.93
N ILE A 89 -13.32 5.12 6.38
CA ILE A 89 -14.56 4.37 6.55
C ILE A 89 -14.47 3.48 7.78
N ASP A 90 -13.29 2.89 8.02
CA ASP A 90 -13.06 1.98 9.14
C ASP A 90 -11.85 2.43 9.98
N PRO A 91 -12.03 3.39 10.92
CA PRO A 91 -10.93 4.00 11.66
C PRO A 91 -10.20 3.03 12.59
N VAL A 92 -10.69 1.79 12.74
CA VAL A 92 -9.99 0.75 13.48
C VAL A 92 -8.73 0.29 12.75
N PHE A 93 -8.66 0.49 11.42
CA PHE A 93 -7.55 0.02 10.59
C PHE A 93 -6.62 1.16 10.19
N PHE A 94 -5.33 0.85 10.26
CA PHE A 94 -4.24 1.64 9.71
C PHE A 94 -3.74 0.93 8.46
N TRP A 95 -3.37 1.70 7.46
CA TRP A 95 -2.81 1.20 6.21
C TRP A 95 -1.46 1.85 5.98
N ASN A 96 -0.57 1.11 5.32
CA ASN A 96 0.74 1.57 4.88
C ASN A 96 0.95 1.12 3.44
N LEU A 97 1.36 2.04 2.57
CA LEU A 97 1.63 1.85 1.17
C LEU A 97 3.14 1.98 0.93
N ASN A 98 3.72 0.92 0.40
CA ASN A 98 5.08 0.89 -0.09
C ASN A 98 5.08 0.74 -1.61
N LEU A 99 5.83 1.62 -2.29
CA LEU A 99 5.99 1.61 -3.74
C LEU A 99 7.45 1.36 -4.08
N GLU A 100 7.68 0.34 -4.89
CA GLU A 100 9.03 -0.07 -5.29
C GLU A 100 9.09 -0.23 -6.81
N ARG A 101 10.01 0.48 -7.47
CA ARG A 101 10.32 0.29 -8.89
C ARG A 101 11.33 -0.85 -9.05
N ILE A 102 10.85 -1.97 -9.60
CA ILE A 102 11.59 -3.20 -9.87
C ILE A 102 12.01 -3.23 -11.35
N LEU A 103 13.24 -3.63 -11.63
CA LEU A 103 13.73 -3.84 -13.00
C LEU A 103 13.19 -5.16 -13.55
N ILE A 104 12.69 -5.15 -14.79
CA ILE A 104 12.22 -6.38 -15.46
C ILE A 104 13.43 -7.21 -15.89
N ASP A 105 14.50 -6.54 -16.33
CA ASP A 105 15.68 -7.17 -16.90
C ASP A 105 16.94 -6.82 -16.09
N GLU A 106 17.52 -7.83 -15.42
CA GLU A 106 18.74 -7.72 -14.59
C GLU A 106 19.99 -7.34 -15.41
N SER A 107 19.93 -7.45 -16.73
CA SER A 107 21.02 -7.09 -17.64
C SER A 107 21.29 -5.58 -17.72
N SER A 108 20.31 -4.73 -17.37
CA SER A 108 20.49 -3.28 -17.32
C SER A 108 20.53 -2.78 -15.88
N LEU A 109 21.68 -2.26 -15.45
CA LEU A 109 21.86 -1.65 -14.13
C LEU A 109 21.16 -0.28 -13.99
N VAL A 110 20.62 0.26 -15.09
CA VAL A 110 20.01 1.59 -15.15
C VAL A 110 18.49 1.47 -15.21
N LYS A 111 17.81 2.02 -14.20
CA LYS A 111 16.34 2.11 -14.16
C LYS A 111 15.84 3.10 -15.22
N LYS A 112 15.33 2.56 -16.33
CA LYS A 112 14.59 3.32 -17.36
C LYS A 112 13.10 3.00 -17.25
N ILE A 113 12.25 3.96 -17.61
CA ILE A 113 10.79 3.81 -17.60
C ILE A 113 10.37 2.52 -18.35
N ASP A 114 10.96 2.29 -19.52
CA ASP A 114 10.67 1.16 -20.41
C ASP A 114 11.09 -0.21 -19.85
N ASN A 115 11.90 -0.26 -18.79
CA ASN A 115 12.39 -1.51 -18.19
C ASN A 115 12.10 -1.59 -16.68
N THR A 116 11.11 -0.84 -16.19
CA THR A 116 10.74 -0.86 -14.77
C THR A 116 9.25 -1.10 -14.59
N ILE A 117 8.90 -1.95 -13.62
CA ILE A 117 7.53 -2.14 -13.13
C ILE A 117 7.45 -1.54 -11.73
N ILE A 118 6.32 -0.91 -11.41
CA ILE A 118 6.06 -0.39 -10.08
C ILE A 118 5.28 -1.45 -9.29
N LYS A 119 5.86 -1.95 -8.21
CA LYS A 119 5.21 -2.81 -7.22
C LYS A 119 4.63 -1.94 -6.11
N ALA A 120 3.31 -1.89 -6.01
CA ALA A 120 2.59 -1.32 -4.88
C ALA A 120 2.26 -2.43 -3.88
N THR A 121 2.68 -2.25 -2.63
CA THR A 121 2.33 -3.15 -1.52
C THR A 121 1.56 -2.33 -0.49
N VAL A 122 0.30 -2.67 -0.27
CA VAL A 122 -0.53 -2.10 0.79
C VAL A 122 -0.58 -3.08 1.95
N SER A 123 0.01 -2.73 3.08
CA SER A 123 -0.17 -3.44 4.33
C SER A 123 -1.27 -2.80 5.16
N VAL A 124 -2.11 -3.61 5.79
CA VAL A 124 -3.20 -3.17 6.66
C VAL A 124 -3.05 -3.82 8.03
N GLU A 125 -3.13 -3.01 9.07
CA GLU A 125 -3.01 -3.40 10.47
C GLU A 125 -4.21 -2.89 11.28
N ALA A 126 -4.72 -3.70 12.20
CA ALA A 126 -5.82 -3.31 13.08
C ALA A 126 -5.27 -2.69 14.37
N GLY A 127 -5.67 -1.46 14.73
CA GLY A 127 -5.23 -0.78 15.95
C GLY A 127 -5.84 -1.31 17.27
N LEU A 128 -6.34 -2.55 17.29
CA LEU A 128 -7.02 -3.11 18.45
C LEU A 128 -6.01 -3.77 19.41
N PRO A 129 -5.95 -3.34 20.69
CA PRO A 129 -5.11 -4.00 21.69
C PRO A 129 -5.71 -5.35 22.09
N GLY A 130 -4.85 -6.37 22.22
CA GLY A 130 -5.22 -7.68 22.79
C GLY A 130 -5.74 -8.73 21.81
N TYR A 131 -5.80 -8.42 20.51
CA TYR A 131 -6.14 -9.40 19.48
C TYR A 131 -4.94 -9.63 18.55
N PRO A 132 -4.73 -10.86 18.02
CA PRO A 132 -3.75 -11.09 16.96
C PRO A 132 -4.16 -10.24 15.75
N GLN A 133 -3.33 -9.26 15.42
CA GLN A 133 -3.61 -8.33 14.34
C GLN A 133 -3.37 -9.04 13.00
N PRO A 134 -4.38 -9.18 12.13
CA PRO A 134 -4.15 -9.71 10.80
C PRO A 134 -3.38 -8.66 10.00
N LEU A 135 -2.09 -8.90 9.78
CA LEU A 135 -1.33 -8.16 8.79
C LEU A 135 -1.74 -8.68 7.42
N ILE A 136 -2.46 -7.88 6.66
CA ILE A 136 -2.82 -8.21 5.27
C ILE A 136 -1.97 -7.37 4.36
N GLU A 137 -1.23 -8.04 3.48
CA GLU A 137 -0.45 -7.42 2.42
C GLU A 137 -1.12 -7.68 1.08
N LEU A 138 -1.57 -6.61 0.41
CA LEU A 138 -2.03 -6.68 -0.96
C LEU A 138 -0.97 -6.10 -1.88
N VAL A 139 -0.57 -6.89 -2.86
CA VAL A 139 0.44 -6.49 -3.85
C VAL A 139 -0.23 -6.30 -5.20
N ARG A 140 0.10 -5.18 -5.86
CA ARG A 140 -0.31 -4.91 -7.24
C ARG A 140 0.85 -4.32 -8.04
N TYR A 141 0.92 -4.70 -9.30
CA TYR A 141 1.92 -4.22 -10.24
C TYR A 141 1.30 -3.20 -11.19
N PHE A 142 2.04 -2.15 -11.50
CA PHE A 142 1.68 -1.09 -12.44
C PHE A 142 2.81 -0.89 -13.45
N ASP A 143 2.44 -0.77 -14.72
CA ASP A 143 3.38 -0.47 -15.80
C ASP A 143 3.79 1.02 -15.77
N TYR A 144 2.86 1.89 -15.36
CA TYR A 144 3.07 3.33 -15.31
C TYR A 144 2.21 4.01 -14.24
N LEU A 145 2.79 4.99 -13.55
CA LEU A 145 2.12 5.97 -12.68
C LEU A 145 2.81 7.32 -12.91
N ASP A 146 2.03 8.39 -12.99
CA ASP A 146 2.51 9.75 -13.17
C ASP A 146 3.27 10.20 -11.92
N PRO A 147 4.57 10.54 -12.00
CA PRO A 147 5.28 11.09 -10.85
C PRO A 147 4.67 12.45 -10.46
N LEU A 148 4.56 12.73 -9.16
CA LEU A 148 4.11 14.04 -8.68
C LEU A 148 5.04 15.16 -9.20
N PRO A 149 4.50 16.29 -9.68
CA PRO A 149 5.31 17.42 -10.12
C PRO A 149 6.15 17.94 -8.95
N GLY A 150 7.47 17.93 -9.12
CA GLY A 150 8.46 18.24 -8.08
C GLY A 150 9.22 17.03 -7.54
N ASN A 151 8.74 15.80 -7.80
CA ASN A 151 9.50 14.56 -7.64
C ASN A 151 10.10 14.13 -9.00
N GLU A 152 10.58 15.12 -9.75
CA GLU A 152 11.36 14.87 -10.95
C GLU A 152 12.62 14.13 -10.52
N VAL A 153 12.61 12.81 -10.70
CA VAL A 153 13.85 12.07 -10.89
C VAL A 153 14.55 12.84 -11.99
N ALA A 154 15.64 13.52 -11.64
CA ALA A 154 16.48 14.19 -12.62
C ALA A 154 16.82 13.12 -13.65
N VAL A 155 16.11 13.14 -14.78
CA VAL A 155 16.50 12.40 -15.95
C VAL A 155 17.91 12.91 -16.18
N PRO A 156 18.96 12.08 -16.06
CA PRO A 156 20.24 12.51 -16.55
C PRO A 156 19.97 12.76 -18.03
N LEU A 157 19.83 14.03 -18.39
CA LEU A 157 19.97 14.46 -19.77
C LEU A 157 21.22 13.72 -20.23
N PRO A 158 21.17 12.96 -21.33
CA PRO A 158 22.40 12.47 -21.91
C PRO A 158 23.28 13.71 -22.03
N LEU A 159 24.33 13.77 -21.20
CA LEU A 159 25.39 14.75 -21.36
C LEU A 159 25.87 14.47 -22.76
N GLU A 160 25.37 15.25 -23.71
CA GLU A 160 25.74 15.06 -25.09
C GLU A 160 27.26 15.09 -25.12
N PRO A 161 27.88 14.08 -25.76
CA PRO A 161 29.30 13.88 -25.66
C PRO A 161 29.99 15.06 -26.34
N ASN A 162 30.49 15.99 -25.53
CA ASN A 162 31.36 17.08 -25.94
C ASN A 162 30.72 18.03 -26.97
N ALA A 163 30.00 19.03 -26.48
CA ALA A 163 29.80 20.28 -27.21
C ALA A 163 31.17 20.97 -27.39
N ARG A 164 32.01 20.45 -28.30
CA ARG A 164 33.32 21.03 -28.68
C ARG A 164 33.20 22.49 -29.12
N TRP A 165 32.00 22.91 -29.49
CA TRP A 165 31.69 24.31 -29.80
C TRP A 165 31.63 25.19 -28.54
N LEU A 166 31.14 24.68 -27.41
CA LEU A 166 31.08 25.39 -26.13
C LEU A 166 32.49 25.58 -25.54
N GLU A 167 33.36 24.57 -25.67
CA GLU A 167 34.77 24.66 -25.29
C GLU A 167 35.52 25.70 -26.12
N ARG A 168 35.31 25.72 -27.45
CA ARG A 168 35.85 26.76 -28.34
C ARG A 168 35.36 28.16 -27.95
N LEU A 169 34.07 28.31 -27.66
CA LEU A 169 33.49 29.60 -27.25
C LEU A 169 34.08 30.10 -25.92
N ARG A 170 34.32 29.18 -24.97
CA ARG A 170 34.98 29.50 -23.70
C ARG A 170 36.43 29.91 -23.88
N GLU A 171 37.17 29.26 -24.78
CA GLU A 171 38.54 29.64 -25.13
C GLU A 171 38.60 31.01 -25.81
N GLU A 172 37.68 31.29 -26.74
CA GLU A 172 37.60 32.59 -27.44
C GLU A 172 37.27 33.76 -26.50
N LEU A 173 36.40 33.53 -25.52
CA LEU A 173 35.96 34.57 -24.58
C LEU A 173 36.86 34.68 -23.35
N GLY A 174 37.64 33.65 -23.01
CA GLY A 174 38.45 33.60 -21.80
C GLY A 174 37.65 33.66 -20.49
N ARG A 175 36.33 33.47 -20.56
CA ARG A 175 35.37 33.47 -19.44
C ARG A 175 34.23 32.49 -19.73
N GLU A 176 33.36 32.26 -18.76
CA GLU A 176 32.11 31.53 -19.02
C GLU A 176 31.20 32.36 -19.95
N PRO A 177 30.71 31.77 -21.06
CA PRO A 177 29.83 32.47 -22.00
C PRO A 177 28.48 32.75 -21.33
N THR A 178 27.89 33.90 -21.63
CA THR A 178 26.54 34.22 -21.15
C THR A 178 25.49 33.45 -21.95
N LEU A 179 24.28 33.34 -21.38
CA LEU A 179 23.17 32.63 -22.02
C LEU A 179 22.88 33.17 -23.44
N ASP A 180 22.96 34.49 -23.63
CA ASP A 180 22.72 35.11 -24.95
C ASP A 180 23.78 34.70 -25.99
N GLU A 181 25.04 34.59 -25.58
CA GLU A 181 26.16 34.18 -26.45
C GLU A 181 26.04 32.70 -26.86
N ILE A 182 25.62 31.86 -25.91
CA ILE A 182 25.32 30.44 -26.14
C ILE A 182 24.20 30.30 -27.17
N MET A 183 23.11 31.06 -27.01
CA MET A 183 21.96 30.99 -27.89
C MET A 183 22.28 31.49 -29.31
N ILE A 184 23.14 32.50 -29.46
CA ILE A 184 23.60 32.96 -30.77
C ILE A 184 24.41 31.88 -31.49
N GLU A 185 25.29 31.17 -30.79
CA GLU A 185 26.05 30.06 -31.39
C GLU A 185 25.15 28.86 -31.74
N LEU A 186 24.15 28.55 -30.93
CA LEU A 186 23.17 27.50 -31.23
C LEU A 186 22.37 27.79 -32.52
N VAL A 187 22.05 29.07 -32.76
CA VAL A 187 21.43 29.52 -34.02
C VAL A 187 22.40 29.39 -35.19
N LYS A 188 23.69 29.68 -35.01
CA LYS A 188 24.71 29.55 -36.06
C LYS A 188 25.01 28.10 -36.43
N ILE A 189 25.01 27.20 -35.44
CA ILE A 189 25.28 25.76 -35.64
C ILE A 189 24.05 25.05 -36.23
N GLY A 190 22.88 25.71 -36.24
CA GLY A 190 21.65 25.19 -36.84
C GLY A 190 20.87 24.24 -35.93
N GLU A 191 21.25 24.14 -34.67
CA GLU A 191 20.53 23.37 -33.64
C GLU A 191 19.29 24.12 -33.14
N LEU A 192 19.24 25.44 -33.30
CA LEU A 192 18.08 26.27 -32.98
C LEU A 192 17.51 26.93 -34.24
N SER A 193 16.20 26.79 -34.47
CA SER A 193 15.55 27.47 -35.59
C SER A 193 15.46 28.98 -35.34
N PRO A 194 15.58 29.82 -36.38
CA PRO A 194 15.50 31.28 -36.22
C PRO A 194 14.14 31.76 -35.71
N GLU A 195 13.08 30.97 -35.93
CA GLU A 195 11.73 31.24 -35.42
C GLU A 195 11.67 31.03 -33.90
N MET A 196 12.28 29.96 -33.38
CA MET A 196 12.39 29.71 -31.92
C MET A 196 13.27 30.75 -31.23
N ALA A 197 14.34 31.23 -31.89
CA ALA A 197 15.19 32.28 -31.35
C ALA A 197 14.43 33.63 -31.20
N GLN A 198 13.53 33.91 -32.14
CA GLN A 198 12.74 35.14 -32.14
C GLN A 198 11.64 35.12 -31.07
N GLU A 199 11.04 33.96 -30.79
CA GLU A 199 10.10 33.77 -29.67
C GLU A 199 10.77 33.96 -28.30
N LEU A 200 12.06 33.63 -28.19
CA LEU A 200 12.87 33.81 -26.97
C LEU A 200 13.37 35.25 -26.78
N GLY A 201 12.97 36.20 -27.64
CA GLY A 201 13.31 37.62 -27.53
C GLY A 201 14.74 37.96 -27.95
N ILE A 202 15.43 37.06 -28.65
CA ILE A 202 16.80 37.25 -29.10
C ILE A 202 16.78 38.04 -30.42
N SER A 203 17.28 39.28 -30.39
CA SER A 203 17.45 40.08 -31.60
C SER A 203 18.67 39.59 -32.38
N VAL A 204 18.52 38.50 -33.13
CA VAL A 204 19.53 38.11 -34.11
C VAL A 204 19.41 39.08 -35.29
N ASP A 205 20.41 39.90 -35.51
CA ASP A 205 20.46 40.83 -36.64
C ASP A 205 20.46 40.00 -37.95
N VAL A 206 19.31 39.95 -38.61
CA VAL A 206 19.01 39.11 -39.79
C VAL A 206 19.92 39.45 -41.00
N GLY A 207 20.72 40.51 -40.89
CA GLY A 207 21.73 40.90 -41.85
C GLY A 207 22.90 39.93 -42.03
N VAL A 208 23.26 39.13 -41.00
CA VAL A 208 24.42 38.22 -41.07
C VAL A 208 24.06 36.86 -41.69
N ILE A 209 22.79 36.45 -41.62
CA ILE A 209 22.35 35.12 -42.09
C ILE A 209 22.30 35.03 -43.63
N LYS A 210 22.20 36.17 -44.34
CA LYS A 210 22.13 36.17 -45.81
C LYS A 210 23.43 35.83 -46.54
N GLU A 211 24.57 35.74 -45.85
CA GLU A 211 25.82 35.28 -46.47
C GLU A 211 26.04 33.76 -46.42
N ILE A 212 25.25 33.01 -45.64
CA ILE A 212 25.41 31.55 -45.48
C ILE A 212 24.51 30.76 -46.45
N ILE A 213 23.47 31.38 -47.00
CA ILE A 213 22.64 30.78 -48.05
C ILE A 213 23.08 31.33 -49.41
N LYS A 214 24.26 30.90 -49.87
CA LYS A 214 24.67 30.91 -51.28
C LYS A 214 25.55 29.73 -51.59
#